data_AF-A0A776KFI5-F1
#
_entry.id   AF-A0A776KFI5-F1
#
_cell.length_a   1.000
_cell.length_b   1.000
_cell.length_c   1.000
_cell.angle_alpha   90.00
_cell.angle_beta   90.00
_cell.angle_gamma   90.00
#
_symmetry.space_group_name_H-M   'P 1'
#
loop_
_entity.id
_entity.type
_entity.pdbx_description
1 polymer ?
#
loop_
_entity_poly.entity_id
_entity_poly.type
_entity_poly.pdbx_seq_one_letter_code
_entity_poly.pdbx_strand_id
1 'polypeptide(L)'
;MAHPPRLNDDKPVIWTVSVTRLFELFRDISLEFDHLANITPIQLGFEKAVTYIRKKLANERCDAIIAAGSNGAYLKSRLSVPVILIKPSGYDVLQALAKAGKLTSSIGVVTYQETIPALVAFQKTFNLRLDQRSYITEEDARGQINELKANGTEAVVGAGLITDLAEEAGMTGIFIYSAATVRQAFSDALDMTRMSLRHNTHDATRNALRTRYVLGDMLGQSPQMEQVRQTILLYARSSAAVLIEGETGTGKELAAQAIHREYFSRHDARQGKKSHPFVAVNCGAIAESLLEAELFGYEEGAFTGSRRGGRAGLFEIAHGGTLFLDEIG
;
A
#
# COMPACT_ATOMS: atom_id res chain seq x y z
N MET A 1 -29.18 -24.70 16.25
CA MET A 1 -29.17 -23.72 15.14
C MET A 1 -27.72 -23.48 14.77
N ALA A 2 -27.30 -23.93 13.59
CA ALA A 2 -25.95 -23.74 13.10
C ALA A 2 -25.74 -22.27 12.71
N HIS A 3 -24.72 -21.63 13.28
CA HIS A 3 -24.24 -20.34 12.77
C HIS A 3 -23.66 -20.53 11.37
N PRO A 4 -23.91 -19.61 10.42
CA PRO A 4 -23.30 -19.70 9.10
C PRO A 4 -21.79 -19.46 9.22
N PRO A 5 -20.97 -20.03 8.32
CA PRO A 5 -19.53 -19.80 8.31
C PRO A 5 -19.26 -18.32 8.01
N ARG A 6 -18.38 -17.69 8.80
CA ARG A 6 -17.89 -16.33 8.53
C ARG A 6 -17.14 -16.35 7.19
N LEU A 7 -17.72 -15.75 6.15
CA LEU A 7 -17.09 -15.54 4.85
C LEU A 7 -15.93 -14.54 5.00
N ASN A 8 -14.70 -15.05 4.94
CA ASN A 8 -13.52 -14.46 4.27
C ASN A 8 -13.44 -12.91 4.17
N ASP A 9 -13.56 -12.18 5.27
CA ASP A 9 -13.70 -10.70 5.28
C ASP A 9 -12.37 -9.93 5.27
N ASP A 10 -11.25 -10.61 4.99
CA ASP A 10 -9.89 -10.05 5.13
C ASP A 10 -9.20 -9.71 3.79
N LYS A 11 -9.91 -9.87 2.67
CA LYS A 11 -9.37 -9.52 1.35
C LYS A 11 -9.33 -8.00 1.15
N PRO A 12 -8.23 -7.43 0.61
CA PRO A 12 -8.19 -6.04 0.21
C PRO A 12 -9.33 -5.69 -0.75
N VAL A 13 -9.98 -4.55 -0.53
CA VAL A 13 -11.02 -4.00 -1.41
C VAL A 13 -10.39 -3.01 -2.37
N ILE A 14 -10.32 -3.38 -3.65
CA ILE A 14 -9.67 -2.59 -4.70
C ILE A 14 -10.73 -2.08 -5.66
N TRP A 15 -10.74 -0.77 -5.94
CA TRP A 15 -11.60 -0.20 -6.97
C TRP A 15 -10.78 0.17 -8.20
N THR A 16 -11.12 -0.39 -9.35
CA THR A 16 -10.47 -0.03 -10.63
C THR A 16 -11.29 1.04 -11.31
N VAL A 17 -10.70 2.22 -11.57
CA VAL A 17 -11.41 3.38 -12.12
C VAL A 17 -10.84 3.72 -13.49
N SER A 18 -11.66 3.55 -14.53
CA SER A 18 -11.23 3.74 -15.90
C SER A 18 -12.39 4.06 -16.83
N VAL A 19 -12.05 4.44 -18.06
CA VAL A 19 -12.99 4.65 -19.17
C VAL A 19 -12.52 3.86 -20.38
N THR A 20 -13.47 3.55 -21.27
CA THR A 20 -13.25 2.93 -22.59
C THR A 20 -12.31 1.70 -22.56
N ARG A 21 -11.13 1.78 -23.18
CA ARG A 21 -10.24 0.62 -23.43
C ARG A 21 -9.54 0.10 -22.19
N LEU A 22 -9.20 0.99 -21.25
CA LEU A 22 -8.54 0.58 -20.01
C LEU A 22 -9.50 -0.24 -19.14
N PHE A 23 -10.81 0.01 -19.25
CA PHE A 23 -11.82 -0.75 -18.53
C PHE A 23 -11.86 -2.21 -18.94
N GLU A 24 -11.77 -2.50 -20.24
CA GLU A 24 -11.71 -3.87 -20.75
C GLU A 24 -10.44 -4.58 -20.24
N LEU A 25 -9.29 -3.90 -20.34
CA LEU A 25 -8.03 -4.46 -19.85
C LEU A 25 -8.06 -4.70 -18.34
N PHE A 26 -8.68 -3.82 -17.55
CA PHE A 26 -8.88 -4.04 -16.11
C PHE A 26 -9.78 -5.22 -15.83
N ARG A 27 -10.88 -5.39 -16.57
CA ARG A 27 -11.79 -6.51 -16.39
C ARG A 27 -11.11 -7.85 -16.70
N ASP A 28 -10.30 -7.91 -17.75
CA ASP A 28 -9.62 -9.14 -18.13
C ASP A 28 -8.55 -9.51 -17.10
N ILE A 29 -7.78 -8.53 -16.63
CA ILE A 29 -6.72 -8.76 -15.63
C ILE A 29 -7.30 -8.99 -14.22
N SER A 30 -8.44 -8.38 -13.86
CA SER A 30 -9.01 -8.54 -12.52
C SER A 30 -9.34 -10.00 -12.19
N LEU A 31 -9.72 -10.79 -13.20
CA LEU A 31 -9.99 -12.23 -13.06
C LEU A 31 -8.80 -13.01 -12.51
N GLU A 32 -7.57 -12.56 -12.81
CA GLU A 32 -6.35 -13.17 -12.28
C GLU A 32 -6.18 -12.91 -10.77
N PHE A 33 -6.83 -11.87 -10.23
CA PHE A 33 -6.66 -11.39 -8.84
C PHE A 33 -7.91 -11.52 -7.96
N ASP A 34 -9.06 -11.98 -8.47
CA ASP A 34 -10.31 -12.15 -7.69
C ASP A 34 -10.13 -13.06 -6.45
N HIS A 35 -9.20 -14.00 -6.53
CA HIS A 35 -8.87 -14.87 -5.41
C HIS A 35 -8.06 -14.16 -4.31
N LEU A 36 -7.45 -13.01 -4.61
CA LEU A 36 -6.57 -12.24 -3.70
C LEU A 36 -7.21 -10.94 -3.19
N ALA A 37 -8.13 -10.33 -3.94
CA ALA A 37 -8.80 -9.07 -3.57
C ALA A 37 -10.27 -9.06 -4.01
N ASN A 38 -11.07 -8.25 -3.32
CA ASN A 38 -12.42 -7.90 -3.74
C ASN A 38 -12.35 -6.70 -4.70
N ILE A 39 -12.51 -6.96 -6.00
CA ILE A 39 -12.28 -5.95 -7.03
C ILE A 39 -13.62 -5.41 -7.54
N THR A 40 -13.82 -4.09 -7.47
CA THR A 40 -15.02 -3.43 -8.02
C THR A 40 -14.66 -2.51 -9.18
N PRO A 41 -15.17 -2.76 -10.40
CA PRO A 41 -14.93 -1.89 -11.52
C PRO A 41 -15.85 -0.66 -11.50
N ILE A 42 -15.27 0.52 -11.74
CA ILE A 42 -15.99 1.81 -11.83
C ILE A 42 -15.68 2.43 -13.19
N GLN A 43 -16.68 2.45 -14.07
CA GLN A 43 -16.56 3.00 -15.42
C GLN A 43 -16.92 4.49 -15.47
N LEU A 44 -16.19 5.30 -14.72
CA LEU A 44 -16.41 6.75 -14.64
C LEU A 44 -15.07 7.51 -14.73
N GLY A 45 -15.14 8.76 -15.19
CA GLY A 45 -13.99 9.65 -15.27
C GLY A 45 -14.19 10.97 -14.52
N PHE A 46 -13.06 11.58 -14.13
CA PHE A 46 -12.94 12.93 -13.61
C PHE A 46 -13.92 13.23 -12.46
N GLU A 47 -14.64 14.35 -12.53
CA GLU A 47 -15.54 14.81 -11.46
C GLU A 47 -16.69 13.84 -11.18
N LYS A 48 -17.22 13.18 -12.22
CA LYS A 48 -18.27 12.16 -12.07
C LYS A 48 -17.76 10.98 -11.24
N ALA A 49 -16.52 10.55 -11.50
CA ALA A 49 -15.88 9.49 -10.72
C ALA A 49 -15.65 9.91 -9.26
N VAL A 50 -15.11 11.11 -9.01
CA VAL A 50 -14.88 11.61 -7.64
C VAL A 50 -16.18 11.68 -6.85
N THR A 51 -17.23 12.25 -7.43
CA THR A 51 -18.55 12.37 -6.79
C THR A 51 -19.12 11.01 -6.43
N TYR A 52 -19.08 10.06 -7.36
CA TYR A 52 -19.55 8.70 -7.14
C TYR A 52 -18.74 7.96 -6.06
N ILE A 53 -17.40 8.03 -6.15
CA ILE A 53 -16.48 7.37 -5.21
C ILE A 53 -16.67 7.92 -3.79
N ARG A 54 -16.80 9.24 -3.61
CA ARG A 54 -17.08 9.83 -2.28
C ARG A 54 -18.38 9.33 -1.68
N LYS A 55 -19.44 9.22 -2.50
CA LYS A 55 -20.72 8.66 -2.06
C LYS A 55 -20.59 7.18 -1.66
N LYS A 56 -19.80 6.41 -2.42
CA LYS A 56 -19.55 4.99 -2.15
C LYS A 56 -18.73 4.79 -0.87
N LEU A 57 -17.69 5.60 -0.65
CA LEU A 57 -16.84 5.58 0.55
C LEU A 57 -17.59 5.90 1.85
N ALA A 58 -18.75 6.55 1.78
CA ALA A 58 -19.58 6.78 2.95
C ALA A 58 -20.17 5.49 3.55
N ASN A 59 -20.30 4.42 2.73
CA ASN A 59 -20.95 3.17 3.12
C ASN A 59 -20.07 1.93 2.93
N GLU A 60 -18.99 2.04 2.14
CA GLU A 60 -18.15 0.91 1.76
C GLU A 60 -16.67 1.21 1.99
N ARG A 61 -15.95 0.20 2.48
CA ARG A 61 -14.48 0.24 2.58
C ARG A 61 -13.85 0.19 1.20
N CYS A 62 -12.76 0.94 1.01
CA CYS A 62 -11.87 0.82 -0.13
C CYS A 62 -10.44 1.00 0.38
N ASP A 63 -9.57 0.02 0.12
CA ASP A 63 -8.17 0.08 0.54
C ASP A 63 -7.28 0.76 -0.49
N ALA A 64 -7.64 0.63 -1.76
CA ALA A 64 -6.85 1.15 -2.87
C ALA A 64 -7.70 1.36 -4.12
N ILE A 65 -7.34 2.39 -4.89
CA ILE A 65 -7.88 2.66 -6.22
C ILE A 65 -6.78 2.46 -7.25
N ILE A 66 -7.06 1.72 -8.31
CA ILE A 66 -6.17 1.58 -9.47
C ILE A 66 -6.75 2.42 -10.62
N ALA A 67 -5.96 3.35 -11.13
CA ALA A 67 -6.37 4.22 -12.24
C ALA A 67 -5.14 4.63 -13.08
N ALA A 68 -5.36 5.17 -14.28
CA ALA A 68 -4.27 5.56 -15.18
C ALA A 68 -4.46 6.95 -15.78
N GLY A 69 -3.37 7.49 -16.34
CA GLY A 69 -3.36 8.71 -17.13
C GLY A 69 -3.91 9.94 -16.39
N SER A 70 -4.52 10.84 -17.16
CA SER A 70 -5.10 12.09 -16.63
C SER A 70 -6.19 11.84 -15.60
N ASN A 71 -7.04 10.82 -15.80
CA ASN A 71 -8.08 10.46 -14.85
C ASN A 71 -7.49 10.02 -13.51
N GLY A 72 -6.51 9.12 -13.50
CA GLY A 72 -5.87 8.67 -12.27
C GLY A 72 -5.18 9.81 -11.51
N ALA A 73 -4.49 10.71 -12.21
CA ALA A 73 -3.89 11.90 -11.59
C ALA A 73 -4.95 12.83 -10.98
N TYR A 74 -6.09 12.99 -11.66
CA TYR A 74 -7.22 13.77 -11.18
C TYR A 74 -7.82 13.18 -9.88
N LEU A 75 -8.00 11.86 -9.84
CA LEU A 75 -8.49 11.14 -8.66
C LEU A 75 -7.51 11.24 -7.49
N LYS A 76 -6.21 11.04 -7.75
CA LYS A 76 -5.15 11.06 -6.73
C LYS A 76 -5.06 12.38 -5.96
N SER A 77 -5.37 13.50 -6.61
CA SER A 77 -5.35 14.82 -5.96
C SER A 77 -6.63 15.18 -5.19
N ARG A 78 -7.70 14.37 -5.30
CA ARG A 78 -9.05 14.70 -4.78
C ARG A 78 -9.64 13.68 -3.82
N LEU A 79 -9.03 12.50 -3.72
CA LEU A 79 -9.45 11.40 -2.87
C LEU A 79 -8.40 11.13 -1.79
N SER A 80 -8.85 10.78 -0.59
CA SER A 80 -7.99 10.36 0.53
C SER A 80 -7.54 8.90 0.43
N VAL A 81 -8.30 8.07 -0.29
CA VAL A 81 -7.95 6.67 -0.54
C VAL A 81 -6.70 6.61 -1.42
N PRO A 82 -5.74 5.72 -1.14
CA PRO A 82 -4.56 5.53 -1.98
C PRO A 82 -4.92 5.27 -3.45
N VAL A 83 -4.39 6.10 -4.35
CA VAL A 83 -4.53 5.92 -5.79
C VAL A 83 -3.21 5.44 -6.39
N ILE A 84 -3.19 4.17 -6.81
CA ILE A 84 -2.12 3.55 -7.59
C ILE A 84 -2.30 4.03 -9.03
N LEU A 85 -1.38 4.91 -9.45
CA LEU A 85 -1.39 5.49 -10.78
C LEU A 85 -0.55 4.61 -11.73
N ILE A 86 -1.19 4.04 -12.73
CA ILE A 86 -0.51 3.30 -13.79
C ILE A 86 0.21 4.26 -14.72
N LYS A 87 1.54 4.11 -14.79
CA LYS A 87 2.40 4.81 -15.74
C LYS A 87 2.82 3.84 -16.84
N PRO A 88 2.77 4.24 -18.12
CA PRO A 88 3.30 3.40 -19.19
C PRO A 88 4.80 3.22 -19.00
N SER A 89 5.28 1.98 -19.10
CA SER A 89 6.71 1.66 -19.06
C SER A 89 7.37 1.93 -20.43
N GLY A 90 8.69 2.06 -20.45
CA GLY A 90 9.43 2.17 -21.72
C GLY A 90 9.17 0.97 -22.65
N TYR A 91 8.98 -0.22 -22.08
CA TYR A 91 8.66 -1.42 -22.86
C TYR A 91 7.26 -1.35 -23.50
N ASP A 92 6.25 -0.85 -22.76
CA ASP A 92 4.90 -0.69 -23.31
C ASP A 92 4.89 0.27 -24.50
N VAL A 93 5.61 1.37 -24.35
CA VAL A 93 5.77 2.38 -25.39
C VAL A 93 6.44 1.77 -26.62
N LEU A 94 7.52 1.00 -26.44
CA LEU A 94 8.20 0.32 -27.55
C LEU A 94 7.30 -0.71 -28.24
N GLN A 95 6.50 -1.49 -27.48
CA GLN A 95 5.54 -2.41 -28.08
C GLN A 95 4.45 -1.66 -28.86
N ALA A 96 3.91 -0.58 -28.31
CA ALA A 96 2.92 0.26 -28.99
C ALA A 96 3.48 0.88 -30.27
N LEU A 97 4.70 1.38 -30.23
CA LEU A 97 5.41 1.90 -31.40
C LEU A 97 5.73 0.80 -32.42
N ALA A 98 6.12 -0.40 -32.00
CA ALA A 98 6.34 -1.52 -32.90
C ALA A 98 5.03 -1.95 -33.58
N LYS A 99 3.89 -1.90 -32.86
CA LYS A 99 2.56 -2.12 -33.44
C LYS A 99 2.20 -1.02 -34.44
N ALA A 100 2.50 0.24 -34.12
CA ALA A 100 2.30 1.39 -35.00
C ALA A 100 3.16 1.31 -36.28
N GLY A 101 4.43 0.94 -36.13
CA GLY A 101 5.41 0.84 -37.22
C GLY A 101 5.09 -0.24 -38.25
N LYS A 102 4.29 -1.26 -37.88
CA LYS A 102 3.75 -2.24 -38.83
C LYS A 102 2.66 -1.66 -39.74
N LEU A 103 2.04 -0.55 -39.33
CA LEU A 103 0.93 0.09 -40.03
C LEU A 103 1.42 1.31 -40.82
N THR A 104 2.27 2.14 -40.20
CA THR A 104 2.72 3.40 -40.78
C THR A 104 4.09 3.83 -40.24
N SER A 105 4.78 4.66 -41.00
CA SER A 105 6.01 5.34 -40.57
C SER A 105 5.76 6.71 -39.93
N SER A 106 4.53 7.24 -39.97
CA SER A 106 4.15 8.56 -39.45
C SER A 106 3.38 8.42 -38.14
N ILE A 107 4.08 8.52 -37.01
CA ILE A 107 3.54 8.15 -35.69
C ILE A 107 3.55 9.35 -34.74
N GLY A 108 2.40 9.64 -34.13
CA GLY A 108 2.28 10.56 -33.01
C GLY A 108 2.30 9.82 -31.68
N VAL A 109 2.89 10.41 -30.64
CA VAL A 109 2.79 9.93 -29.26
C VAL A 109 2.28 11.08 -28.41
N VAL A 110 1.13 10.89 -27.75
CA VAL A 110 0.53 11.93 -26.91
C VAL A 110 0.32 11.40 -25.50
N THR A 111 0.95 12.04 -24.51
CA THR A 111 0.95 11.62 -23.11
C THR A 111 0.48 12.73 -22.18
N TYR A 112 -0.02 12.36 -20.99
CA TYR A 112 -0.50 13.34 -20.02
C TYR A 112 0.67 14.04 -19.32
N GLN A 113 0.60 15.38 -19.21
CA GLN A 113 1.58 16.30 -18.63
C GLN A 113 2.94 16.38 -19.33
N GLU A 114 3.63 15.25 -19.49
CA GLU A 114 5.01 15.20 -19.96
C GLU A 114 5.13 14.27 -21.17
N THR A 115 6.08 14.56 -22.07
CA THR A 115 6.53 13.62 -23.10
C THR A 115 7.44 12.55 -22.49
N ILE A 116 7.89 11.57 -23.27
CA ILE A 116 8.73 10.48 -22.78
C ILE A 116 10.19 10.76 -23.16
N PRO A 117 11.05 11.22 -22.23
CA PRO A 117 12.41 11.65 -22.59
C PRO A 117 13.23 10.56 -23.27
N ALA A 118 13.03 9.30 -22.85
CA ALA A 118 13.68 8.13 -23.44
C ALA A 118 13.38 7.96 -24.95
N LEU A 119 12.20 8.40 -25.42
CA LEU A 119 11.85 8.33 -26.84
C LEU A 119 12.61 9.34 -27.69
N VAL A 120 13.06 10.46 -27.13
CA VAL A 120 13.85 11.45 -27.88
C VAL A 120 15.19 10.85 -28.32
N ALA A 121 15.86 10.12 -27.43
CA ALA A 121 17.09 9.41 -27.76
C ALA A 121 16.82 8.31 -28.80
N PHE A 122 15.75 7.54 -28.60
CA PHE A 122 15.35 6.46 -29.50
C PHE A 122 15.04 6.97 -30.92
N GLN A 123 14.31 8.07 -31.04
CA GLN A 123 13.99 8.71 -32.32
C GLN A 123 15.25 9.06 -33.11
N LYS A 124 16.25 9.64 -32.44
CA LYS A 124 17.54 9.99 -33.07
C LYS A 124 18.32 8.76 -33.51
N THR A 125 18.35 7.70 -32.70
CA THR A 125 19.10 6.48 -33.01
C THR A 125 18.50 5.69 -34.17
N PHE A 126 17.17 5.64 -34.26
CA PHE A 126 16.46 4.81 -35.25
C PHE A 126 15.86 5.60 -36.43
N ASN A 127 16.11 6.92 -36.50
CA ASN A 127 15.60 7.82 -37.53
C ASN A 127 14.07 7.69 -37.76
N LEU A 128 13.32 7.58 -36.68
CA LEU A 128 11.86 7.43 -36.72
C LEU A 128 11.19 8.80 -36.86
N ARG A 129 10.13 8.88 -37.68
CA ARG A 129 9.25 10.06 -37.71
C ARG A 129 8.22 9.94 -36.59
N LEU A 130 8.65 10.39 -35.42
CA LEU A 130 7.88 10.32 -34.19
C LEU A 130 7.65 11.74 -33.68
N ASP A 131 6.40 12.19 -33.65
CA ASP A 131 6.00 13.49 -33.08
C ASP A 131 5.49 13.26 -31.64
N GLN A 132 6.20 13.80 -30.65
CA GLN A 132 5.84 13.66 -29.23
C GLN A 132 5.18 14.93 -28.73
N ARG A 133 3.99 14.77 -28.16
CA ARG A 133 3.21 15.86 -27.57
C ARG A 133 2.75 15.47 -26.18
N SER A 134 2.43 16.47 -25.37
CA SER A 134 1.76 16.25 -24.10
C SER A 134 0.48 17.08 -24.02
N TYR A 135 -0.40 16.69 -23.10
CA TYR A 135 -1.63 17.43 -22.83
C TYR A 135 -1.95 17.51 -21.34
N ILE A 136 -2.70 18.53 -20.94
CA ILE A 136 -3.20 18.68 -19.55
C ILE A 136 -4.73 18.61 -19.51
N THR A 137 -5.42 19.19 -20.48
CA THR A 137 -6.89 19.24 -20.55
C THR A 137 -7.42 18.45 -21.75
N GLU A 138 -8.72 18.15 -21.77
CA GLU A 138 -9.33 17.51 -22.94
C GLU A 138 -9.28 18.41 -24.19
N GLU A 139 -9.44 19.72 -24.01
CA GLU A 139 -9.35 20.70 -25.10
C GLU A 139 -7.94 20.73 -25.71
N ASP A 140 -6.91 20.72 -24.87
CA ASP A 140 -5.51 20.60 -25.27
C ASP A 140 -5.28 19.29 -26.02
N ALA A 141 -5.76 18.16 -25.49
CA ALA A 141 -5.67 16.86 -26.17
C ALA A 141 -6.28 16.89 -27.57
N ARG A 142 -7.47 17.49 -27.74
CA ARG A 142 -8.11 17.68 -29.06
C ARG A 142 -7.26 18.55 -29.98
N GLY A 143 -6.69 19.63 -29.47
CA GLY A 143 -5.74 20.49 -30.20
C GLY A 143 -4.54 19.70 -30.72
N GLN A 144 -3.87 18.94 -29.84
CA GLN A 144 -2.71 18.11 -30.21
C GLN A 144 -3.06 17.10 -31.31
N ILE A 145 -4.21 16.44 -31.22
CA ILE A 145 -4.66 15.45 -32.20
C ILE A 145 -4.97 16.08 -33.56
N ASN A 146 -5.59 17.25 -33.57
CA ASN A 146 -5.87 17.99 -34.81
C ASN A 146 -4.58 18.41 -35.52
N GLU A 147 -3.58 18.89 -34.77
CA GLU A 147 -2.28 19.26 -35.34
C GLU A 147 -1.53 18.03 -35.89
N LEU A 148 -1.54 16.91 -35.17
CA LEU A 148 -0.96 15.66 -35.67
C LEU A 148 -1.59 15.22 -36.99
N LYS A 149 -2.92 15.30 -37.10
CA LYS A 149 -3.64 14.99 -38.33
C LYS A 149 -3.26 15.95 -39.47
N ALA A 150 -3.19 17.25 -39.20
CA ALA A 150 -2.79 18.25 -40.19
C ALA A 150 -1.37 18.01 -40.73
N ASN A 151 -0.48 17.46 -39.89
CA ASN A 151 0.89 17.10 -40.26
C ASN A 151 1.01 15.73 -40.96
N GLY A 152 -0.11 15.05 -41.24
CA GLY A 152 -0.11 13.74 -41.90
C GLY A 152 0.31 12.59 -40.99
N THR A 153 0.03 12.70 -39.69
CA THR A 153 0.15 11.56 -38.76
C THR A 153 -0.94 10.54 -39.08
N GLU A 154 -0.59 9.25 -39.15
CA GLU A 154 -1.53 8.19 -39.51
C GLU A 154 -1.89 7.30 -38.32
N ALA A 155 -1.00 7.20 -37.32
CA ALA A 155 -1.23 6.46 -36.08
C ALA A 155 -0.80 7.27 -34.86
N VAL A 156 -1.58 7.20 -33.79
CA VAL A 156 -1.31 7.90 -32.53
C VAL A 156 -1.27 6.91 -31.38
N VAL A 157 -0.18 6.93 -30.61
CA VAL A 157 -0.01 6.17 -29.38
C VAL A 157 -0.40 7.04 -28.18
N GLY A 158 -1.28 6.53 -27.31
CA GLY A 158 -1.64 7.23 -26.08
C GLY A 158 -2.59 6.44 -25.17
N ALA A 159 -3.05 7.12 -24.12
CA ALA A 159 -4.09 6.60 -23.22
C ALA A 159 -5.48 6.69 -23.88
N GLY A 160 -6.53 6.21 -23.19
CA GLY A 160 -7.88 6.07 -23.74
C GLY A 160 -8.42 7.32 -24.45
N LEU A 161 -8.36 8.49 -23.80
CA LEU A 161 -8.79 9.75 -24.42
C LEU A 161 -8.09 10.03 -25.75
N ILE A 162 -6.76 9.84 -25.79
CA ILE A 162 -5.96 10.09 -26.99
C ILE A 162 -6.30 9.11 -28.10
N THR A 163 -6.49 7.83 -27.78
CA THR A 163 -6.86 6.84 -28.78
C THR A 163 -8.24 7.10 -29.36
N ASP A 164 -9.20 7.49 -28.52
CA ASP A 164 -10.58 7.76 -28.94
C ASP A 164 -10.61 9.01 -29.85
N LEU A 165 -9.91 10.08 -29.45
CA LEU A 165 -9.76 11.29 -30.28
C LEU A 165 -9.04 11.04 -31.60
N ALA A 166 -8.01 10.20 -31.62
CA ALA A 166 -7.31 9.84 -32.84
C ALA A 166 -8.25 9.12 -33.83
N GLU A 167 -9.08 8.20 -33.33
CA GLU A 167 -10.03 7.46 -34.15
C GLU A 167 -11.19 8.34 -34.65
N GLU A 168 -11.71 9.24 -33.81
CA GLU A 168 -12.66 10.28 -34.23
C GLU A 168 -12.08 11.15 -35.36
N ALA A 169 -10.77 11.43 -35.29
CA ALA A 169 -10.05 12.17 -36.31
C ALA A 169 -9.67 11.32 -37.53
N GLY A 170 -9.99 10.01 -37.56
CA GLY A 170 -9.69 9.12 -38.69
C GLY A 170 -8.23 8.62 -38.75
N MET A 171 -7.50 8.72 -37.65
CA MET A 171 -6.18 8.11 -37.46
C MET A 171 -6.31 6.79 -36.70
N THR A 172 -5.28 5.94 -36.75
CA THR A 172 -5.26 4.71 -35.96
C THR A 172 -4.90 5.01 -34.49
N GLY A 173 -5.82 4.76 -33.57
CA GLY A 173 -5.58 4.88 -32.13
C GLY A 173 -4.91 3.64 -31.54
N ILE A 174 -3.68 3.78 -31.01
CA ILE A 174 -2.92 2.69 -30.40
C ILE A 174 -2.82 2.92 -28.90
N PHE A 175 -3.41 2.00 -28.13
CA PHE A 175 -3.44 2.08 -26.69
C PHE A 175 -2.07 1.76 -26.08
N ILE A 176 -1.61 2.63 -25.18
CA ILE A 176 -0.24 2.61 -24.65
C ILE A 176 0.00 1.61 -23.52
N TYR A 177 -1.04 1.12 -22.84
CA TYR A 177 -0.87 0.24 -21.69
C TYR A 177 -0.93 -1.24 -22.11
N SER A 178 0.04 -2.04 -21.65
CA SER A 178 0.01 -3.48 -21.81
C SER A 178 -0.66 -4.19 -20.63
N ALA A 179 -1.06 -5.44 -20.85
CA ALA A 179 -1.52 -6.34 -19.80
C ALA A 179 -0.48 -6.50 -18.67
N ALA A 180 0.81 -6.50 -18.99
CA ALA A 180 1.87 -6.68 -17.99
C ALA A 180 1.93 -5.50 -17.02
N THR A 181 1.81 -4.27 -17.52
CA THR A 181 1.84 -3.06 -16.68
C THR A 181 0.59 -2.92 -15.82
N VAL A 182 -0.57 -3.36 -16.33
CA VAL A 182 -1.79 -3.47 -15.53
C VAL A 182 -1.64 -4.52 -14.42
N ARG A 183 -1.13 -5.72 -14.74
CA ARG A 183 -0.84 -6.77 -13.74
C ARG A 183 0.09 -6.27 -12.64
N GLN A 184 1.14 -5.55 -13.01
CA GLN A 184 2.06 -4.96 -12.03
C GLN A 184 1.32 -4.00 -11.10
N ALA A 185 0.43 -3.15 -11.62
CA ALA A 185 -0.34 -2.23 -10.78
C ALA A 185 -1.27 -2.95 -9.78
N PHE A 186 -1.86 -4.09 -10.16
CA PHE A 186 -2.61 -4.93 -9.24
C PHE A 186 -1.72 -5.53 -8.15
N SER A 187 -0.52 -6.02 -8.51
CA SER A 187 0.46 -6.49 -7.54
C SER A 187 0.87 -5.38 -6.57
N ASP A 188 1.18 -4.19 -7.09
CA ASP A 188 1.57 -3.03 -6.29
C ASP A 188 0.46 -2.61 -5.32
N ALA A 189 -0.81 -2.66 -5.75
CA ALA A 189 -1.96 -2.38 -4.90
C ALA A 189 -2.10 -3.42 -3.77
N LEU A 190 -1.94 -4.71 -4.08
CA LEU A 190 -1.96 -5.78 -3.07
C LEU A 190 -0.81 -5.63 -2.06
N ASP A 191 0.39 -5.34 -2.55
CA ASP A 191 1.56 -5.16 -1.68
C ASP A 191 1.41 -3.92 -0.81
N MET A 192 0.90 -2.81 -1.35
CA MET A 192 0.62 -1.60 -0.60
C MET A 192 -0.42 -1.84 0.50
N THR A 193 -1.54 -2.49 0.18
CA THR A 193 -2.60 -2.77 1.16
C THR A 193 -2.10 -3.69 2.28
N ARG A 194 -1.30 -4.70 1.95
CA ARG A 194 -0.58 -5.54 2.93
C ARG A 194 0.39 -4.72 3.79
N MET A 195 1.11 -3.77 3.21
CA MET A 195 2.04 -2.90 3.95
C MET A 195 1.33 -1.90 4.86
N SER A 196 0.15 -1.39 4.49
CA SER A 196 -0.68 -0.52 5.34
C SER A 196 -1.26 -1.28 6.54
N LEU A 197 -1.67 -2.53 6.35
CA LEU A 197 -2.05 -3.43 7.46
C LEU A 197 -0.86 -3.68 8.40
N ARG A 198 0.36 -3.81 7.85
CA ARG A 198 1.62 -3.92 8.62
C ARG A 198 2.13 -2.58 9.20
N HIS A 199 1.67 -1.43 8.72
CA HIS A 199 2.03 -0.14 9.33
C HIS A 199 1.20 0.13 10.59
N ASN A 200 -0.02 -0.40 10.68
CA ASN A 200 -0.76 -0.39 11.95
C ASN A 200 -0.06 -1.22 13.03
N THR A 201 0.65 -2.29 12.68
CA THR A 201 1.50 -3.01 13.64
C THR A 201 2.80 -2.25 13.95
N HIS A 202 3.37 -1.48 13.02
CA HIS A 202 4.54 -0.62 13.28
C HIS A 202 4.26 0.65 14.08
N ASP A 203 3.09 1.28 13.94
CA ASP A 203 2.66 2.38 14.83
C ASP A 203 2.28 1.87 16.23
N ALA A 204 1.80 0.63 16.34
CA ALA A 204 1.75 -0.06 17.62
C ALA A 204 3.17 -0.23 18.19
N THR A 205 4.20 -0.52 17.38
CA THR A 205 5.59 -0.61 17.85
C THR A 205 6.19 0.76 18.24
N ARG A 206 5.93 1.84 17.49
CA ARG A 206 6.40 3.20 17.84
C ARG A 206 5.71 3.77 19.08
N ASN A 207 4.44 3.44 19.32
CA ASN A 207 3.77 3.75 20.57
C ASN A 207 4.12 2.78 21.70
N ALA A 208 4.50 1.53 21.41
CA ALA A 208 4.99 0.57 22.39
C ALA A 208 6.34 0.96 22.98
N LEU A 209 7.20 1.66 22.23
CA LEU A 209 8.51 2.15 22.70
C LEU A 209 8.45 3.14 23.89
N ARG A 210 7.25 3.52 24.36
CA ARG A 210 7.08 4.32 25.57
C ARG A 210 6.04 3.68 26.48
N THR A 211 6.46 3.28 27.68
CA THR A 211 5.53 2.97 28.77
C THR A 211 4.70 4.19 29.10
N ARG A 212 3.38 4.09 28.93
CA ARG A 212 2.42 5.17 29.23
C ARG A 212 1.87 5.05 30.63
N TYR A 213 1.78 3.83 31.14
CA TYR A 213 1.09 3.55 32.39
C TYR A 213 2.05 3.38 33.58
N VAL A 214 1.63 3.86 34.75
CA VAL A 214 2.23 3.61 36.07
C VAL A 214 1.38 2.63 36.87
N LEU A 215 1.94 2.08 37.94
CA LEU A 215 1.19 1.34 38.95
C LEU A 215 -0.04 2.10 39.47
N GLY A 216 0.04 3.44 39.54
CA GLY A 216 -1.06 4.32 39.95
C GLY A 216 -2.24 4.39 38.96
N ASP A 217 -2.05 3.98 37.71
CA ASP A 217 -3.12 3.95 36.71
C ASP A 217 -4.02 2.71 36.86
N MET A 218 -3.61 1.73 37.68
CA MET A 218 -4.45 0.59 38.04
C MET A 218 -5.47 1.02 39.09
N LEU A 219 -6.71 1.29 38.65
CA LEU A 219 -7.80 1.75 39.51
C LEU A 219 -8.40 0.62 40.37
N GLY A 220 -8.95 0.99 41.53
CA GLY A 220 -9.70 0.07 42.43
C GLY A 220 -9.05 -0.11 43.81
N GLN A 221 -9.85 -0.19 44.86
CA GLN A 221 -9.38 -0.27 46.26
C GLN A 221 -9.70 -1.61 46.93
N SER A 222 -10.08 -2.63 46.16
CA SER A 222 -10.38 -3.95 46.72
C SER A 222 -9.11 -4.64 47.25
N PRO A 223 -9.25 -5.53 48.25
CA PRO A 223 -8.12 -6.33 48.74
C PRO A 223 -7.40 -7.11 47.62
N GLN A 224 -8.15 -7.59 46.62
CA GLN A 224 -7.61 -8.31 45.47
C GLN A 224 -6.75 -7.41 44.57
N MET A 225 -7.20 -6.18 44.30
CA MET A 225 -6.38 -5.22 43.54
C MET A 225 -5.12 -4.84 44.30
N GLU A 226 -5.18 -4.76 45.62
CA GLU A 226 -3.99 -4.50 46.44
C GLU A 226 -2.99 -5.66 46.38
N GLN A 227 -3.47 -6.91 46.39
CA GLN A 227 -2.62 -8.08 46.16
C GLN A 227 -1.95 -8.04 44.78
N VAL A 228 -2.66 -7.63 43.73
CA VAL A 228 -2.09 -7.47 42.38
C VAL A 228 -0.96 -6.43 42.39
N ARG A 229 -1.17 -5.26 43.02
CA ARG A 229 -0.13 -4.23 43.14
C ARG A 229 1.11 -4.72 43.89
N GLN A 230 0.91 -5.41 45.01
CA GLN A 230 2.02 -6.00 45.79
C GLN A 230 2.80 -7.04 44.98
N THR A 231 2.09 -7.86 44.21
CA THR A 231 2.68 -8.87 43.33
C THR A 231 3.52 -8.22 42.22
N ILE A 232 2.99 -7.18 41.56
CA ILE A 232 3.74 -6.39 40.58
C ILE A 232 5.03 -5.81 41.20
N LEU A 233 4.94 -5.20 42.39
CA LEU A 233 6.09 -4.61 43.08
C LEU A 233 7.16 -5.63 43.49
N LEU A 234 6.74 -6.86 43.79
CA LEU A 234 7.62 -7.99 44.11
C LEU A 234 8.37 -8.45 42.87
N TYR A 235 7.66 -8.73 41.77
CA TYR A 235 8.27 -9.20 40.52
C TYR A 235 9.15 -8.14 39.85
N ALA A 236 8.81 -6.86 39.98
CA ALA A 236 9.64 -5.75 39.51
C ALA A 236 11.01 -5.63 40.22
N ARG A 237 11.34 -6.49 41.20
CA ARG A 237 12.68 -6.56 41.81
C ARG A 237 13.60 -7.58 41.14
N SER A 238 13.06 -8.41 40.25
CA SER A 238 13.76 -9.52 39.62
C SER A 238 13.93 -9.28 38.13
N SER A 239 14.99 -9.84 37.56
CA SER A 239 15.19 -9.92 36.10
C SER A 239 14.64 -11.24 35.50
N ALA A 240 13.92 -12.04 36.30
CA ALA A 240 13.30 -13.27 35.82
C ALA A 240 12.15 -12.99 34.86
N ALA A 241 11.87 -13.93 33.95
CA ALA A 241 10.68 -13.89 33.11
C ALA A 241 9.41 -13.96 33.97
N VAL A 242 8.41 -13.15 33.63
CA VAL A 242 7.14 -13.06 34.35
C VAL A 242 6.00 -13.51 33.45
N LEU A 243 5.22 -14.48 33.90
CA LEU A 243 3.96 -14.87 33.29
C LEU A 243 2.80 -14.10 33.94
N ILE A 244 1.98 -13.43 33.14
CA ILE A 244 0.81 -12.68 33.60
C ILE A 244 -0.45 -13.40 33.13
N GLU A 245 -1.18 -13.98 34.07
CA GLU A 245 -2.42 -14.71 33.79
C GLU A 245 -3.65 -13.84 34.11
N GLY A 246 -4.69 -13.99 33.30
CA GLY A 246 -5.96 -13.29 33.48
C GLY A 246 -6.80 -13.31 32.22
N GLU A 247 -8.11 -13.10 32.37
CA GLU A 247 -9.06 -13.09 31.26
C GLU A 247 -8.78 -11.94 30.26
N THR A 248 -9.34 -12.06 29.05
CA THR A 248 -9.25 -11.01 28.03
C THR A 248 -9.86 -9.71 28.55
N GLY A 249 -9.16 -8.59 28.38
CA GLY A 249 -9.64 -7.27 28.81
C GLY A 249 -9.40 -6.92 30.28
N THR A 250 -8.73 -7.77 31.07
CA THR A 250 -8.41 -7.50 32.49
C THR A 250 -7.22 -6.55 32.72
N GLY A 251 -6.61 -6.04 31.64
CA GLY A 251 -5.50 -5.09 31.73
C GLY A 251 -4.13 -5.71 31.97
N LYS A 252 -3.87 -6.92 31.46
CA LYS A 252 -2.55 -7.59 31.54
C LYS A 252 -1.40 -6.73 31.03
N GLU A 253 -1.62 -5.98 29.94
CA GLU A 253 -0.64 -5.03 29.41
C GLU A 253 -0.31 -3.91 30.41
N LEU A 254 -1.30 -3.41 31.17
CA LEU A 254 -1.08 -2.41 32.22
C LEU A 254 -0.17 -2.96 33.32
N ALA A 255 -0.38 -4.22 33.72
CA ALA A 255 0.48 -4.89 34.69
C ALA A 255 1.92 -5.06 34.16
N ALA A 256 2.09 -5.45 32.88
CA ALA A 256 3.40 -5.58 32.25
C ALA A 256 4.17 -4.25 32.20
N GLN A 257 3.49 -3.17 31.80
CA GLN A 257 4.08 -1.83 31.78
C GLN A 257 4.44 -1.33 33.19
N ALA A 258 3.61 -1.62 34.20
CA ALA A 258 3.90 -1.27 35.59
C ALA A 258 5.13 -2.01 36.12
N ILE A 259 5.29 -3.31 35.82
CA ILE A 259 6.48 -4.10 36.18
C ILE A 259 7.74 -3.48 35.54
N HIS A 260 7.72 -3.23 34.23
CA HIS A 260 8.84 -2.61 33.51
C HIS A 260 9.27 -1.30 34.17
N ARG A 261 8.31 -0.41 34.43
CA ARG A 261 8.59 0.92 34.97
C ARG A 261 9.13 0.88 36.39
N GLU A 262 8.56 0.03 37.25
CA GLU A 262 9.07 -0.16 38.62
C GLU A 262 10.46 -0.78 38.65
N TYR A 263 10.76 -1.71 37.73
CA TYR A 263 12.08 -2.32 37.60
C TYR A 263 13.13 -1.26 37.21
N PHE A 264 12.93 -0.57 36.07
CA PHE A 264 13.92 0.38 35.57
C PHE A 264 14.01 1.65 36.42
N SER A 265 12.93 2.12 37.04
CA SER A 265 12.99 3.25 37.98
C SER A 265 13.93 2.99 39.17
N ARG A 266 14.01 1.75 39.65
CA ARG A 266 14.92 1.34 40.74
C ARG A 266 16.36 1.14 40.27
N HIS A 267 16.54 0.71 39.02
CA HIS A 267 17.86 0.46 38.44
C HIS A 267 18.51 1.75 37.89
N ASP A 268 17.76 2.66 37.29
CA ASP A 268 18.22 3.97 36.81
C ASP A 268 18.71 4.87 37.95
N ALA A 269 18.07 4.79 39.12
CA ALA A 269 18.52 5.49 40.33
C ALA A 269 19.95 5.07 40.77
N ARG A 270 20.44 3.92 40.29
CA ARG A 270 21.78 3.37 40.60
C ARG A 270 22.81 3.60 39.50
N GLN A 271 22.40 3.82 38.24
CA GLN A 271 23.31 3.85 37.07
C GLN A 271 23.21 5.12 36.20
N GLY A 272 22.37 6.09 36.57
CA GLY A 272 22.08 7.28 35.76
C GLY A 272 20.98 7.02 34.73
N LYS A 273 20.15 8.04 34.45
CA LYS A 273 18.94 7.89 33.60
C LYS A 273 19.29 7.37 32.20
N LYS A 274 18.91 6.13 31.90
CA LYS A 274 18.87 5.59 30.53
C LYS A 274 17.42 5.37 30.11
N SER A 275 17.13 5.57 28.83
CA SER A 275 15.82 5.22 28.27
C SER A 275 15.80 3.72 27.98
N HIS A 276 14.96 2.97 28.66
CA HIS A 276 14.80 1.53 28.46
C HIS A 276 13.59 1.24 27.56
N PRO A 277 13.75 0.48 26.45
CA PRO A 277 12.63 0.20 25.56
C PRO A 277 11.64 -0.76 26.22
N PHE A 278 10.36 -0.51 26.04
CA PHE A 278 9.32 -1.50 26.25
C PHE A 278 8.78 -1.88 24.86
N VAL A 279 8.65 -3.17 24.58
CA VAL A 279 8.13 -3.64 23.29
C VAL A 279 7.00 -4.61 23.60
N ALA A 280 5.77 -4.21 23.30
CA ALA A 280 4.60 -5.08 23.43
C ALA A 280 4.22 -5.63 22.07
N VAL A 281 4.01 -6.94 22.01
CA VAL A 281 3.64 -7.68 20.81
C VAL A 281 2.48 -8.60 21.15
N ASN A 282 1.38 -8.47 20.41
CA ASN A 282 0.32 -9.46 20.43
C ASN A 282 0.72 -10.59 19.46
N CYS A 283 0.95 -11.80 20.01
CA CYS A 283 1.34 -12.96 19.24
C CYS A 283 0.20 -13.51 18.38
N GLY A 284 -1.05 -13.39 18.82
CA GLY A 284 -2.25 -13.79 18.05
C GLY A 284 -2.49 -12.98 16.78
N ALA A 285 -1.95 -11.76 16.70
CA ALA A 285 -2.02 -10.89 15.52
C ALA A 285 -0.94 -11.18 14.47
N ILE A 286 0.05 -12.03 14.78
CA ILE A 286 1.14 -12.39 13.87
C ILE A 286 0.87 -13.77 13.28
N ALA A 287 0.93 -13.89 11.95
CA ALA A 287 0.84 -15.20 11.30
C ALA A 287 2.01 -16.11 11.72
N GLU A 288 1.71 -17.38 12.02
CA GLU A 288 2.70 -18.35 12.51
C GLU A 288 3.95 -18.44 11.62
N SER A 289 3.76 -18.43 10.29
CA SER A 289 4.84 -18.45 9.30
C SER A 289 5.77 -17.23 9.32
N LEU A 290 5.38 -16.15 10.00
CA LEU A 290 6.15 -14.92 10.13
C LEU A 290 6.66 -14.69 11.56
N LEU A 291 6.21 -15.47 12.55
CA LEU A 291 6.52 -15.25 13.96
C LEU A 291 8.03 -15.27 14.23
N GLU A 292 8.74 -16.25 13.67
CA GLU A 292 10.19 -16.39 13.83
C GLU A 292 10.94 -15.21 13.23
N ALA A 293 10.58 -14.79 12.02
CA ALA A 293 11.19 -13.65 11.33
C ALA A 293 10.90 -12.31 12.02
N GLU A 294 9.76 -12.18 12.71
CA GLU A 294 9.44 -10.99 13.51
C GLU A 294 10.20 -10.98 14.84
N LEU A 295 10.28 -12.11 15.55
CA LEU A 295 10.97 -12.20 16.83
C LEU A 295 12.48 -12.03 16.69
N PHE A 296 13.09 -12.76 15.76
CA PHE A 296 14.55 -12.87 15.62
C PHE A 296 15.12 -12.02 14.49
N GLY A 297 14.27 -11.50 13.60
CA GLY A 297 14.73 -10.78 12.42
C GLY A 297 15.22 -11.72 11.32
N TYR A 298 15.79 -11.14 10.27
CA TYR A 298 16.43 -11.89 9.20
C TYR A 298 17.49 -11.05 8.49
N GLU A 299 18.52 -11.71 7.97
CA GLU A 299 19.53 -11.05 7.15
C GLU A 299 19.12 -10.98 5.67
N GLU A 300 19.77 -10.09 4.92
CA GLU A 300 19.57 -10.03 3.47
C GLU A 300 19.90 -11.40 2.83
N GLY A 301 18.98 -11.89 2.00
CA GLY A 301 19.13 -13.18 1.32
C GLY A 301 18.64 -14.39 2.10
N ALA A 302 18.04 -14.22 3.29
CA ALA A 302 17.52 -15.33 4.10
C ALA A 302 16.42 -16.16 3.39
N PHE A 303 15.66 -15.56 2.47
CA PHE A 303 14.66 -16.24 1.64
C PHE A 303 14.37 -15.47 0.35
N THR A 304 13.73 -16.12 -0.64
CA THR A 304 13.34 -15.48 -1.91
C THR A 304 12.34 -14.34 -1.65
N GLY A 305 12.76 -13.09 -1.84
CA GLY A 305 11.96 -11.90 -1.54
C GLY A 305 12.35 -11.15 -0.26
N SER A 306 13.41 -11.57 0.44
CA SER A 306 13.99 -10.80 1.54
C SER A 306 14.42 -9.41 1.07
N ARG A 307 14.05 -8.36 1.83
CA ARG A 307 14.47 -6.98 1.53
C ARG A 307 16.00 -6.85 1.57
N ARG A 308 16.56 -6.02 0.68
CA ARG A 308 17.95 -5.57 0.78
C ARG A 308 18.16 -4.84 2.12
N GLY A 309 19.18 -5.23 2.88
CA GLY A 309 19.49 -4.71 4.21
C GLY A 309 18.95 -5.50 5.42
N GLY A 310 18.23 -6.61 5.22
CA GLY A 310 17.70 -7.43 6.33
C GLY A 310 16.64 -6.71 7.18
N ARG A 311 16.31 -7.27 8.35
CA ARG A 311 15.39 -6.69 9.35
C ARG A 311 15.80 -7.12 10.75
N ALA A 312 15.92 -6.15 11.66
CA ALA A 312 16.13 -6.39 13.09
C ALA A 312 14.90 -7.05 13.73
N GLY A 313 15.13 -8.04 14.59
CA GLY A 313 14.08 -8.74 15.32
C GLY A 313 13.54 -7.95 16.52
N LEU A 314 12.37 -8.32 17.02
CA LEU A 314 11.78 -7.73 18.23
C LEU A 314 12.69 -7.91 19.47
N PHE A 315 13.44 -9.01 19.56
CA PHE A 315 14.45 -9.19 20.61
C PHE A 315 15.57 -8.14 20.53
N GLU A 316 16.00 -7.79 19.32
CA GLU A 316 17.02 -6.77 19.10
C GLU A 316 16.47 -5.36 19.40
N ILE A 317 15.23 -5.09 19.02
CA ILE A 317 14.56 -3.80 19.30
C ILE A 317 14.31 -3.62 20.81
N ALA A 318 13.99 -4.69 21.53
CA ALA A 318 13.80 -4.68 22.98
C ALA A 318 15.11 -4.72 23.78
N HIS A 319 16.27 -4.69 23.12
CA HIS A 319 17.56 -4.84 23.78
C HIS A 319 17.77 -3.78 24.86
N GLY A 320 18.21 -4.24 26.04
CA GLY A 320 18.38 -3.38 27.22
C GLY A 320 17.07 -2.94 27.88
N GLY A 321 15.92 -3.50 27.48
CA GLY A 321 14.59 -3.17 27.99
C GLY A 321 13.73 -4.39 28.31
N THR A 322 12.46 -4.36 27.91
CA THR A 322 11.50 -5.46 28.14
C THR A 322 10.71 -5.77 26.87
N LEU A 323 10.59 -7.07 26.55
CA LEU A 323 9.68 -7.60 25.54
C LEU A 323 8.48 -8.24 26.25
N PHE A 324 7.29 -7.72 25.99
CA PHE A 324 6.02 -8.27 26.46
C PHE A 324 5.33 -9.00 25.30
N LEU A 325 5.01 -10.27 25.52
CA LEU A 325 4.33 -11.15 24.58
C LEU A 325 2.92 -11.40 25.09
N ASP A 326 1.94 -10.73 24.49
CA ASP A 326 0.52 -10.94 24.80
C ASP A 326 -0.04 -12.10 23.97
N GLU A 327 -1.02 -12.79 24.54
CA GLU A 327 -1.65 -13.98 23.93
C GLU A 327 -0.64 -15.09 23.59
N ILE A 328 0.31 -15.34 24.50
CA ILE A 328 1.25 -16.46 24.42
C ILE A 328 0.62 -17.73 25.00
N GLY A 329 -0.02 -18.54 24.16
CA GLY A 329 -0.68 -19.78 24.56
C GLY A 329 -1.50 -20.45 23.45
#